data_AF-A0A4Z1C360-F1
#
_entry.id   AF-A0A4Z1C360-F1
#
_cell.length_a   1.000
_cell.length_b   1.000
_cell.length_c   1.000
_cell.angle_alpha   90.00
_cell.angle_beta   90.00
_cell.angle_gamma   90.00
#
_symmetry.space_group_name_H-M   'P 1'
#
loop_
_entity.id
_entity.type
_entity.pdbx_description
1 polymer ?
#
loop_
_entity_poly.entity_id
_entity_poly.type
_entity_poly.pdbx_seq_one_letter_code
_entity_poly.pdbx_strand_id
1 'polypeptide(L)'
;MELGELFEQAVKLTNKKGVRRFPLMMETVVAVDENTCETSDGIDDIKLNAIDDKLGSKLTVYPKIGSQIIYGRLNDTDDLFVIKYSEIDRVVIRIEEQEFEMKEGKFRILNKEANLKNILNDLFQTLENAIIQTPSGPGKFIEVNTQVFKDLKQKTNQLLF
;
A
#
# COMPACT_ATOMS: atom_id res chain seq x y z
N MET A 1 -27.66 -6.15 -16.23
CA MET A 1 -27.79 -5.01 -15.33
C MET A 1 -26.43 -4.84 -14.70
N GLU A 2 -25.75 -3.74 -15.02
CA GLU A 2 -24.41 -3.41 -14.51
C GLU A 2 -24.48 -3.24 -12.97
N LEU A 3 -23.39 -3.51 -12.25
CA LEU A 3 -23.38 -3.43 -10.78
C LEU A 3 -23.82 -2.04 -10.27
N GLY A 4 -23.51 -0.99 -11.03
CA GLY A 4 -23.94 0.39 -10.75
C GLY A 4 -25.45 0.58 -10.79
N GLU A 5 -26.14 -0.01 -11.77
CA GLU A 5 -27.61 0.08 -11.91
C GLU A 5 -28.32 -0.62 -10.74
N LEU A 6 -27.79 -1.77 -10.29
CA LEU A 6 -28.32 -2.50 -9.13
C LEU A 6 -28.16 -1.70 -7.84
N PHE A 7 -27.02 -1.03 -7.67
CA PHE A 7 -26.74 -0.19 -6.51
C PHE A 7 -27.68 1.01 -6.45
N GLU A 8 -27.86 1.72 -7.57
CA GLU A 8 -28.78 2.85 -7.65
C GLU A 8 -30.23 2.49 -7.28
N GLN A 9 -30.71 1.35 -7.78
CA GLN A 9 -32.07 0.89 -7.49
C GLN A 9 -32.24 0.56 -6.00
N ALA A 10 -31.26 -0.10 -5.38
CA ALA A 10 -31.29 -0.43 -3.96
C ALA A 10 -31.31 0.84 -3.08
N VAL A 11 -30.52 1.87 -3.42
CA VAL A 11 -30.48 3.14 -2.70
C VAL A 11 -31.82 3.89 -2.79
N LYS A 12 -32.47 3.87 -3.96
CA LYS A 12 -33.78 4.54 -4.19
C LYS A 12 -34.90 3.92 -3.35
N LEU A 13 -34.83 2.61 -3.04
CA LEU A 13 -35.86 1.89 -2.28
C LEU A 13 -35.79 2.13 -0.76
N THR A 14 -34.66 2.56 -0.21
CA THR A 14 -34.44 2.75 1.23
C THR A 14 -34.65 4.20 1.70
N ASN A 15 -35.83 4.79 1.46
CA ASN A 15 -36.17 6.14 1.94
C ASN A 15 -36.73 6.13 3.38
N LYS A 16 -35.89 5.87 4.39
CA LYS A 16 -36.27 6.09 5.81
C LYS A 16 -36.22 7.57 6.16
N LYS A 17 -37.35 8.13 6.62
CA LYS A 17 -37.40 9.50 7.18
C LYS A 17 -36.58 9.57 8.48
N GLY A 18 -35.85 10.68 8.68
CA GLY A 18 -35.09 10.95 9.91
C GLY A 18 -33.60 10.56 9.90
N VAL A 19 -33.08 10.04 8.79
CA VAL A 19 -31.65 9.74 8.63
C VAL A 19 -30.96 10.87 7.85
N ARG A 20 -29.91 11.48 8.43
CA ARG A 20 -29.05 12.45 7.72
C ARG A 20 -28.36 11.69 6.58
N ARG A 21 -28.66 12.07 5.33
CA ARG A 21 -28.13 11.38 4.13
C ARG A 21 -26.68 11.75 3.92
N PHE A 22 -25.87 10.75 3.64
CA PHE A 22 -24.48 10.92 3.23
C PHE A 22 -24.42 10.58 1.73
N PRO A 23 -24.34 11.58 0.84
CA PRO A 23 -24.30 11.32 -0.59
C PRO A 23 -23.01 10.55 -0.93
N LEU A 24 -23.17 9.41 -1.60
CA LEU A 24 -22.08 8.60 -2.12
C LEU A 24 -22.04 8.78 -3.63
N MET A 25 -20.85 9.08 -4.13
CA MET A 25 -20.56 9.26 -5.55
C MET A 25 -19.62 8.14 -5.99
N MET A 26 -19.78 7.68 -7.23
CA MET A 26 -18.93 6.65 -7.82
C MET A 26 -18.31 7.22 -9.07
N GLU A 27 -16.98 7.16 -9.17
CA GLU A 27 -16.25 7.71 -10.30
C GLU A 27 -15.00 6.91 -10.63
N THR A 28 -14.46 7.11 -11.83
CA THR A 28 -13.20 6.50 -12.28
C THR A 28 -12.01 7.39 -11.93
N VAL A 29 -10.96 6.81 -11.35
CA VAL A 29 -9.73 7.51 -10.97
C VAL A 29 -8.85 7.77 -12.19
N VAL A 30 -8.42 9.01 -12.37
CA VAL A 30 -7.53 9.42 -13.48
C VAL A 30 -6.15 9.85 -13.01
N ALA A 31 -6.02 10.33 -11.78
CA ALA A 31 -4.74 10.68 -11.16
C ALA A 31 -4.76 10.37 -9.66
N VAL A 32 -3.58 10.10 -9.11
CA VAL A 32 -3.37 9.80 -7.68
C VAL A 32 -2.09 10.49 -7.24
N ASP A 33 -2.19 11.30 -6.18
CA ASP A 33 -1.06 11.94 -5.50
C ASP A 33 -0.78 11.26 -4.14
N GLU A 34 0.05 11.85 -3.28
CA GLU A 34 0.41 11.32 -1.98
C GLU A 34 -0.81 11.10 -1.07
N ASN A 35 -1.77 12.03 -1.13
CA ASN A 35 -2.88 12.10 -0.19
C ASN A 35 -4.26 12.24 -0.83
N THR A 36 -4.32 12.49 -2.14
CA THR A 36 -5.55 12.77 -2.87
C THR A 36 -5.61 11.98 -4.19
N CYS A 37 -6.78 11.96 -4.81
CA CYS A 37 -6.97 11.47 -6.16
C CYS A 37 -7.94 12.37 -6.93
N GLU A 38 -7.86 12.27 -8.26
CA GLU A 38 -8.72 12.98 -9.21
C GLU A 38 -9.55 11.99 -10.01
N THR A 39 -10.73 12.44 -10.47
CA THR A 39 -11.71 11.61 -11.19
C THR A 39 -11.94 12.04 -12.63
N SER A 40 -12.51 11.14 -13.43
CA SER A 40 -12.89 11.37 -14.83
C SER A 40 -13.80 12.58 -15.05
N ASP A 41 -14.64 12.90 -14.06
CA ASP A 41 -15.57 14.02 -14.11
C ASP A 41 -14.94 15.36 -13.68
N GLY A 42 -13.61 15.37 -13.49
CA GLY A 42 -12.85 16.57 -13.14
C GLY A 42 -12.98 16.98 -11.67
N ILE A 43 -13.40 16.07 -10.79
CA ILE A 43 -13.35 16.29 -9.34
C ILE A 43 -11.94 15.97 -8.86
N ASP A 44 -11.29 16.97 -8.28
CA ASP A 44 -9.96 16.93 -7.69
C ASP A 44 -10.01 16.89 -6.15
N ASP A 45 -8.83 16.80 -5.53
CA ASP A 45 -8.63 16.87 -4.08
C ASP A 45 -9.47 15.88 -3.23
N ILE A 46 -9.85 14.73 -3.80
CA ILE A 46 -10.52 13.67 -3.06
C ILE A 46 -9.52 12.97 -2.16
N LYS A 47 -9.61 13.20 -0.84
CA LYS A 47 -8.68 12.66 0.15
C LYS A 47 -8.73 11.14 0.21
N LEU A 48 -7.56 10.50 0.25
CA LEU A 48 -7.44 9.05 0.47
C LEU A 48 -7.72 8.66 1.94
N ASN A 49 -7.65 9.63 2.84
CA ASN A 49 -7.93 9.50 4.27
C ASN A 49 -8.92 10.59 4.72
N ALA A 50 -9.88 10.21 5.56
CA ALA A 50 -10.86 11.17 6.08
C ALA A 50 -10.32 12.09 7.19
N ILE A 51 -9.18 11.75 7.80
CA ILE A 51 -8.57 12.52 8.90
C ILE A 51 -7.22 13.05 8.43
N ASP A 52 -7.01 14.36 8.60
CA ASP A 52 -5.85 15.10 8.08
C ASP A 52 -4.56 14.91 8.92
N ASP A 53 -3.44 15.11 8.25
CA ASP A 53 -2.10 14.49 8.43
C ASP A 53 -1.25 14.90 9.65
N LYS A 54 -1.86 15.22 10.81
CA LYS A 54 -1.11 15.43 12.06
C LYS A 54 -1.02 14.19 12.96
N LEU A 55 -1.54 13.06 12.51
CA LEU A 55 -1.48 11.83 13.27
C LEU A 55 -0.17 11.10 12.98
N GLY A 56 0.54 10.71 14.04
CA GLY A 56 1.71 9.85 13.94
C GLY A 56 1.41 8.46 13.37
N SER A 57 0.14 8.10 13.15
CA SER A 57 -0.24 6.81 12.56
C SER A 57 -1.25 7.01 11.43
N LYS A 58 -1.01 6.37 10.29
CA LYS A 58 -1.82 6.50 9.06
C LYS A 58 -1.88 5.19 8.29
N LEU A 59 -3.06 4.83 7.81
CA LEU A 59 -3.28 3.74 6.87
C LEU A 59 -3.83 4.34 5.57
N THR A 60 -3.01 4.38 4.53
CA THR A 60 -3.41 4.92 3.22
C THR A 60 -3.58 3.79 2.22
N VAL A 61 -4.71 3.78 1.54
CA VAL A 61 -4.98 2.92 0.40
C VAL A 61 -4.95 3.78 -0.86
N TYR A 62 -4.12 3.41 -1.82
CA TYR A 62 -3.99 4.14 -3.08
C TYR A 62 -4.81 3.42 -4.16
N PRO A 63 -5.79 4.09 -4.79
CA PRO A 63 -6.53 3.51 -5.90
C PRO A 63 -5.61 3.23 -7.07
N LYS A 64 -5.96 2.23 -7.87
CA LYS A 64 -5.34 2.04 -9.18
C LYS A 64 -5.94 3.03 -10.18
N ILE A 65 -5.10 3.67 -11.00
CA ILE A 65 -5.58 4.54 -12.10
C ILE A 65 -6.43 3.70 -13.06
N GLY A 66 -7.56 4.25 -13.50
CA GLY A 66 -8.57 3.58 -14.30
C GLY A 66 -9.53 2.68 -13.51
N SER A 67 -9.35 2.55 -12.19
CA SER A 67 -10.29 1.86 -11.32
C SER A 67 -11.38 2.80 -10.80
N GLN A 68 -12.50 2.23 -10.38
CA GLN A 68 -13.59 2.97 -9.75
C GLN A 68 -13.38 3.14 -8.25
N ILE A 69 -13.78 4.29 -7.73
CA ILE A 69 -13.88 4.59 -6.30
C ILE A 69 -15.30 4.96 -5.92
N ILE A 70 -15.66 4.71 -4.65
CA ILE A 70 -16.82 5.36 -4.02
C ILE A 70 -16.27 6.38 -3.05
N TYR A 71 -16.66 7.63 -3.18
CA TYR A 71 -16.28 8.72 -2.31
C TYR A 71 -17.51 9.45 -1.78
N GLY A 72 -17.33 10.21 -0.72
CA GLY A 72 -18.37 11.05 -0.16
C GLY A 72 -17.81 12.28 0.49
N ARG A 73 -18.70 13.13 0.98
CA ARG A 73 -18.38 14.46 1.48
C ARG A 73 -18.51 14.50 3.00
N LEU A 74 -17.49 14.95 3.72
CA LEU A 74 -17.58 15.18 5.16
C LEU A 74 -18.64 16.25 5.47
N ASN A 75 -19.50 15.98 6.45
CA ASN A 75 -20.58 16.91 6.83
C ASN A 75 -20.02 18.30 7.12
N ASP A 76 -20.70 19.32 6.61
CA ASP A 76 -20.42 20.73 6.90
C ASP A 76 -19.02 21.20 6.44
N THR A 77 -18.38 20.47 5.53
CA THR A 77 -17.10 20.81 4.85
C THR A 77 -17.23 20.56 3.34
N ASP A 78 -16.32 21.09 2.52
CA ASP A 78 -16.19 20.69 1.09
C ASP A 78 -15.24 19.49 0.90
N ASP A 79 -14.71 18.93 2.00
CA ASP A 79 -13.77 17.81 1.95
C ASP A 79 -14.44 16.54 1.41
N LEU A 80 -13.86 16.01 0.35
CA LEU A 80 -14.21 14.73 -0.24
C LEU A 80 -13.21 13.67 0.24
N PHE A 81 -13.69 12.44 0.46
CA PHE A 81 -12.81 11.33 0.81
C PHE A 81 -13.31 10.00 0.25
N VAL A 82 -12.37 9.12 -0.04
CA VAL A 82 -12.66 7.78 -0.55
C VAL A 82 -13.14 6.86 0.59
N ILE A 83 -14.22 6.13 0.32
CA ILE A 83 -14.81 5.13 1.20
C ILE A 83 -14.50 3.72 0.72
N LYS A 84 -14.45 3.52 -0.60
CA LYS A 84 -14.20 2.20 -1.20
C LYS A 84 -13.43 2.31 -2.50
N TYR A 85 -12.60 1.30 -2.74
CA TYR A 85 -11.80 1.11 -3.95
C TYR A 85 -12.27 -0.16 -4.66
N SER A 86 -12.38 -0.15 -5.98
CA SER A 86 -12.63 -1.37 -6.78
C SER A 86 -11.33 -2.15 -7.01
N GLU A 87 -10.24 -1.45 -7.32
CA GLU A 87 -8.88 -1.97 -7.37
C GLU A 87 -7.93 -1.03 -6.62
N ILE A 88 -6.90 -1.59 -6.03
CA ILE A 88 -5.88 -0.85 -5.27
C ILE A 88 -4.52 -1.05 -5.94
N ASP A 89 -3.73 0.02 -6.03
CA ASP A 89 -2.35 -0.03 -6.52
C ASP A 89 -1.40 -0.43 -5.38
N ARG A 90 -1.52 0.26 -4.25
CA ARG A 90 -0.69 0.02 -3.07
C ARG A 90 -1.40 0.36 -1.76
N VAL A 91 -0.90 -0.23 -0.68
CA VAL A 91 -1.31 0.08 0.69
C VAL A 91 -0.08 0.47 1.49
N VAL A 92 -0.16 1.57 2.23
CA VAL A 92 0.89 2.07 3.11
C VAL A 92 0.34 2.20 4.52
N ILE A 93 1.01 1.56 5.48
CA ILE A 93 0.74 1.71 6.91
C ILE A 93 1.96 2.38 7.52
N ARG A 94 1.78 3.54 8.14
CA ARG A 94 2.80 4.27 8.88
C ARG A 94 2.41 4.37 10.34
N ILE A 95 3.33 4.06 11.24
CA ILE A 95 3.21 4.26 12.68
C ILE A 95 4.54 4.84 13.16
N GLU A 96 4.54 6.13 13.46
CA GLU A 96 5.72 6.94 13.77
C GLU A 96 6.78 6.77 12.66
N GLU A 97 7.94 6.22 13.00
CA GLU A 97 9.04 5.99 12.04
C GLU A 97 8.98 4.59 11.42
N GLN A 98 7.92 3.80 11.64
CA GLN A 98 7.69 2.48 11.05
C GLN A 98 6.84 2.59 9.78
N GLU A 99 7.23 1.88 8.72
CA GLU A 99 6.50 1.80 7.47
C GLU A 99 6.36 0.34 7.02
N PHE A 100 5.12 -0.04 6.71
CA PHE A 100 4.76 -1.25 5.98
C PHE A 100 4.07 -0.86 4.68
N GLU A 101 4.60 -1.28 3.54
CA GLU A 101 4.02 -1.00 2.23
C GLU A 101 3.87 -2.30 1.42
N MET A 102 2.75 -2.45 0.74
CA MET A 102 2.49 -3.51 -0.23
C MET A 102 2.17 -2.89 -1.58
N LYS A 103 2.96 -3.22 -2.61
CA LYS A 103 2.72 -2.83 -4.01
C LYS A 103 3.36 -3.81 -4.97
N GLU A 104 2.81 -3.92 -6.17
CA GLU A 104 3.41 -4.71 -7.28
C GLU A 104 3.76 -6.17 -6.89
N GLY A 105 2.98 -6.78 -6.01
CA GLY A 105 3.23 -8.15 -5.51
C GLY A 105 4.41 -8.28 -4.53
N LYS A 106 4.92 -7.16 -4.02
CA LYS A 106 6.05 -7.09 -3.09
C LYS A 106 5.70 -6.35 -1.80
N PHE A 107 6.58 -6.47 -0.82
CA PHE A 107 6.46 -5.84 0.48
C PHE A 107 7.68 -4.98 0.82
N ARG A 108 7.45 -3.94 1.60
CA ARG A 108 8.49 -3.13 2.24
C ARG A 108 8.19 -3.08 3.73
N ILE A 109 9.20 -3.41 4.53
CA ILE A 109 9.13 -3.39 5.99
C ILE A 109 10.36 -2.66 6.48
N LEU A 110 10.16 -1.49 7.08
CA LEU A 110 11.25 -0.69 7.62
C LEU A 110 10.82 0.11 8.84
N ASN A 111 11.83 0.57 9.58
CA ASN A 111 11.70 1.64 10.54
C ASN A 111 12.84 2.66 10.34
N LYS A 112 13.02 3.58 11.28
CA LYS A 112 14.11 4.57 11.27
C LYS A 112 15.51 3.97 11.08
N GLU A 113 15.77 2.80 11.66
CA GLU A 113 17.10 2.21 11.78
C GLU A 113 17.33 1.05 10.81
N ALA A 114 16.26 0.37 10.41
CA ALA A 114 16.33 -0.93 9.78
C ALA A 114 15.40 -1.04 8.57
N ASN A 115 15.87 -1.73 7.54
CA ASN A 115 15.09 -2.15 6.39
C ASN A 115 15.31 -3.66 6.20
N LEU A 116 14.22 -4.44 6.19
CA LEU A 116 14.30 -5.90 6.15
C LEU A 116 15.02 -6.43 4.90
N LYS A 117 14.79 -5.81 3.74
CA LYS A 117 15.45 -6.19 2.48
C LYS A 117 16.96 -5.99 2.59
N ASN A 118 17.39 -4.87 3.14
CA ASN A 118 18.81 -4.58 3.34
C ASN A 118 19.42 -5.56 4.33
N ILE A 119 18.79 -5.80 5.49
CA ILE A 119 19.26 -6.77 6.49
C ILE A 119 19.50 -8.14 5.86
N LEU A 120 18.55 -8.65 5.07
CA LEU A 120 18.67 -9.96 4.43
C LEU A 120 19.73 -9.97 3.31
N ASN A 121 19.77 -8.93 2.48
CA ASN A 121 20.77 -8.81 1.41
C ASN A 121 22.20 -8.71 1.97
N ASP A 122 22.38 -7.97 3.06
CA ASP A 122 23.66 -7.79 3.75
C ASP A 122 24.06 -9.08 4.48
N LEU A 123 23.11 -9.80 5.07
CA LEU A 123 23.35 -11.12 5.64
C LEU A 123 23.90 -12.09 4.59
N PHE A 124 23.22 -12.25 3.45
CA PHE A 124 23.68 -13.17 2.40
C PHE A 124 25.02 -12.73 1.81
N GLN A 125 25.23 -11.43 1.61
CA GLN A 125 26.51 -10.90 1.15
C GLN A 125 27.64 -11.13 2.16
N THR A 126 27.36 -11.02 3.46
CA THR A 126 28.32 -11.30 4.52
C THR A 126 28.68 -12.78 4.53
N LEU A 127 27.70 -13.67 4.39
CA LEU A 127 27.92 -15.12 4.31
C LEU A 127 28.73 -15.51 3.06
N GLU A 128 28.43 -14.94 1.90
CA GLU A 128 29.17 -15.20 0.66
C GLU A 128 30.66 -14.83 0.78
N ASN A 129 30.97 -13.77 1.54
CA ASN A 129 32.34 -13.26 1.72
C ASN A 129 33.00 -13.72 3.03
N ALA A 130 32.33 -14.58 3.81
CA ALA A 130 32.80 -14.98 5.12
C ALA A 130 34.10 -15.79 5.03
N ILE A 131 35.07 -15.43 5.88
CA ILE A 131 36.28 -16.19 6.12
C ILE A 131 36.10 -16.92 7.45
N ILE A 132 36.07 -18.26 7.40
CA ILE A 132 35.82 -19.12 8.56
C ILE A 132 37.18 -19.50 9.15
N GLN A 133 37.48 -19.07 10.37
CA GLN A 133 38.71 -19.47 11.05
C GLN A 133 38.60 -20.94 11.48
N THR A 134 39.56 -21.77 11.05
CA THR A 134 39.65 -23.18 11.45
C THR A 134 41.03 -23.49 12.01
N PRO A 135 41.22 -24.58 12.79
CA PRO A 135 42.55 -25.00 13.23
C PRO A 135 43.55 -25.25 12.09
N SER A 136 43.06 -25.54 10.88
CA SER A 136 43.87 -25.77 9.68
C SER A 136 44.09 -24.51 8.84
N GLY A 137 43.62 -23.34 9.30
CA GLY A 137 43.72 -22.06 8.60
C GLY A 137 42.37 -21.50 8.13
N PRO A 138 42.37 -20.37 7.40
CA PRO A 138 41.15 -19.73 6.93
C PRO A 138 40.42 -20.57 5.88
N GLY A 139 39.19 -20.98 6.18
CA GLY A 139 38.26 -21.65 5.28
C GLY A 139 37.21 -20.70 4.68
N LYS A 140 36.43 -21.21 3.73
CA LYS A 140 35.28 -20.53 3.12
C LYS A 140 34.12 -21.51 2.98
N PHE A 141 32.91 -20.99 2.77
CA PHE A 141 31.80 -21.83 2.36
C PHE A 141 32.09 -22.50 1.01
N ILE A 142 31.68 -23.76 0.89
CA ILE A 142 31.76 -24.51 -0.37
C ILE A 142 30.75 -23.94 -1.38
N GLU A 143 31.02 -24.16 -2.67
CA GLU A 143 30.26 -23.57 -3.79
C GLU A 143 28.76 -23.83 -3.69
N VAL A 144 28.34 -25.05 -3.32
CA VAL A 144 26.92 -25.39 -3.15
C VAL A 144 26.22 -24.52 -2.10
N ASN A 145 26.90 -24.16 -1.01
CA ASN A 145 26.34 -23.27 0.02
C ASN A 145 26.30 -21.83 -0.49
N THR A 146 27.35 -21.37 -1.18
CA THR A 146 27.38 -20.04 -1.78
C THR A 146 26.27 -19.87 -2.82
N GLN A 147 25.94 -20.91 -3.59
CA GLN A 147 24.82 -20.87 -4.52
C GLN A 147 23.47 -20.75 -3.80
N VAL A 148 23.27 -21.47 -2.70
CA VAL A 148 22.07 -21.33 -1.86
C VAL A 148 21.91 -19.91 -1.34
N PHE A 149 22.99 -19.24 -0.92
CA PHE A 149 22.93 -17.85 -0.46
C PHE A 149 22.47 -16.89 -1.57
N LYS A 150 23.00 -17.06 -2.79
CA LYS A 150 22.60 -16.27 -3.96
C LYS A 150 21.12 -16.48 -4.31
N ASP A 151 20.66 -17.72 -4.28
CA ASP A 151 19.26 -18.05 -4.59
C ASP A 151 18.30 -17.46 -3.54
N LEU A 152 18.67 -17.52 -2.26
CA LEU A 152 17.90 -16.89 -1.18
C LEU A 152 17.89 -15.37 -1.31
N LYS A 153 19.03 -14.75 -1.64
CA LYS A 153 19.12 -13.32 -1.93
C LYS A 153 18.21 -12.92 -3.09
N GLN A 154 18.14 -13.72 -4.16
CA GLN A 154 17.22 -13.49 -5.27
C GLN A 154 15.76 -13.58 -4.83
N LYS A 155 15.38 -14.60 -4.06
CA LYS A 155 14.02 -14.73 -3.51
C LYS A 155 13.64 -13.56 -2.61
N THR A 156 14.56 -13.06 -1.78
CA THR A 156 14.37 -11.83 -1.00
C THR A 156 14.03 -10.65 -1.89
N ASN A 157 14.72 -10.47 -3.02
CA ASN A 157 14.48 -9.35 -3.95
C ASN A 157 13.22 -9.51 -4.82
N GLN A 158 12.71 -10.74 -4.94
CA GLN A 158 11.40 -11.01 -5.53
C GLN A 158 10.28 -10.65 -4.55
N LEU A 159 10.48 -10.87 -3.25
CA LEU A 159 9.47 -10.59 -2.21
C LEU A 159 9.49 -9.14 -1.72
N LEU A 160 10.67 -8.52 -1.64
CA LEU A 160 10.87 -7.22 -1.01
C LEU A 160 11.38 -6.15 -2.01
N PHE A 161 10.91 -4.92 -1.87
CA PHE A 161 11.37 -3.76 -2.65
C PHE A 161 12.13 -2.73 -1.83
#